data_AF-A0A096M3H9-F1
#
_entry.id   AF-A0A096M3H9-F1
#
_cell.length_a   1.000
_cell.length_b   1.000
_cell.length_c   1.000
_cell.angle_alpha   90.00
_cell.angle_beta   90.00
_cell.angle_gamma   90.00
#
_symmetry.space_group_name_H-M   'P 1'
#
loop_
_entity.id
_entity.type
_entity.pdbx_description
1 polymer ?
#
loop_
_entity_poly.entity_id
_entity_poly.type
_entity_poly.pdbx_seq_one_letter_code
_entity_poly.pdbx_strand_id
1 'polypeptide(L)'
;MDLCFCHPTALLPDCLLVGHITDDGMSVIPPLKVTETHVVVSVSHLSGFGVVLDRIKKFLTKPIRGQVLLFLRRLQRPLSILSVILLPSNVPLPDVKEQHTGSKFIPAPSFCSFHKGKPYCLHSDPSGLTIQPKTAQFFENYGPNYHATFEITLPTRTEDVTVMVRSPEEENVWDYALHLPAPASPDPAVQRRLGESLSAEEKLRSVRPDFIDHVSNPVLDKLLDELQHCRVISDAEADQIRTKPRAEKARELIDTVRKKGAEASSRMTSALCSNDPYLSSELGLL
;
A
#
# COMPACT_ATOMS: atom_id res chain seq x y z
N MET A 1 -10.19 15.93 -52.62
CA MET A 1 -9.44 14.82 -51.98
C MET A 1 -10.47 13.74 -51.74
N ASP A 2 -10.63 12.85 -52.72
CA ASP A 2 -11.62 11.78 -52.67
C ASP A 2 -11.08 10.63 -51.81
N LEU A 3 -11.90 10.23 -50.83
CA LEU A 3 -11.66 9.05 -50.00
C LEU A 3 -11.82 7.80 -50.88
N CYS A 4 -10.82 6.93 -50.89
CA CYS A 4 -10.92 5.60 -51.48
C CYS A 4 -11.98 4.78 -50.73
N PHE A 5 -13.19 4.71 -51.27
CA PHE A 5 -14.18 3.72 -50.87
C PHE A 5 -13.78 2.36 -51.46
N CYS A 6 -13.26 1.47 -50.62
CA CYS A 6 -13.08 0.07 -50.97
C CYS A 6 -14.47 -0.52 -51.29
N HIS A 7 -14.77 -0.71 -52.57
CA HIS A 7 -15.90 -1.54 -52.98
C HIS A 7 -15.54 -2.99 -52.66
N PRO A 8 -16.37 -3.75 -51.92
CA PRO A 8 -16.18 -5.19 -51.82
C PRO A 8 -16.39 -5.78 -53.21
N THR A 9 -15.29 -6.17 -53.86
CA THR A 9 -15.34 -6.95 -55.09
C THR A 9 -16.13 -8.22 -54.78
N ALA A 10 -17.22 -8.46 -55.51
CA ALA A 10 -17.99 -9.69 -55.38
C ALA A 10 -17.03 -10.88 -55.55
N LEU A 11 -16.72 -11.56 -54.45
CA LEU A 11 -15.91 -12.77 -54.49
C LEU A 11 -16.73 -13.81 -55.26
N LEU A 12 -16.14 -14.38 -56.32
CA LEU A 12 -16.75 -15.49 -57.04
C LEU A 12 -17.07 -16.60 -56.01
N PRO A 13 -18.24 -17.26 -56.08
CA PRO A 13 -18.66 -18.29 -55.14
C PRO A 13 -17.62 -19.40 -54.93
N ASP A 14 -16.79 -19.63 -55.94
CA ASP A 14 -15.79 -20.70 -56.02
C ASP A 14 -14.43 -20.35 -55.39
N CYS A 15 -14.25 -19.13 -54.86
CA CYS A 15 -12.96 -18.67 -54.31
C CYS A 15 -12.88 -18.67 -52.78
N LEU A 16 -13.93 -19.08 -52.07
CA LEU A 16 -13.98 -19.12 -50.61
C LEU A 16 -13.81 -20.54 -50.09
N LEU A 17 -12.71 -20.78 -49.37
CA LEU A 17 -12.42 -22.05 -48.70
C LEU A 17 -12.58 -21.87 -47.18
N VAL A 18 -13.26 -22.80 -46.52
CA VAL A 18 -13.39 -22.79 -45.07
C VAL A 18 -12.34 -23.71 -44.47
N GLY A 19 -11.36 -23.12 -43.78
CA GLY A 19 -10.38 -23.87 -43.00
C GLY A 19 -11.01 -24.45 -41.73
N HIS A 20 -10.88 -25.75 -41.53
CA HIS A 20 -11.28 -26.47 -40.33
C HIS A 20 -10.06 -27.06 -39.65
N ILE A 21 -9.73 -26.52 -38.47
CA ILE A 21 -8.54 -26.88 -37.71
C ILE A 21 -8.96 -27.80 -36.57
N THR A 22 -8.42 -29.01 -36.54
CA THR A 22 -8.55 -30.00 -35.47
C THR A 22 -7.19 -30.30 -34.84
N ASP A 23 -7.17 -31.12 -33.78
CA ASP A 23 -5.93 -31.58 -33.14
C ASP A 23 -5.04 -32.41 -34.11
N ASP A 24 -5.63 -32.96 -35.17
CA ASP A 24 -4.94 -33.71 -36.23
C ASP A 24 -4.43 -32.83 -37.39
N GLY A 25 -4.68 -31.52 -37.35
CA GLY A 25 -4.20 -30.54 -38.32
C GLY A 25 -5.30 -29.71 -39.00
N MET A 26 -4.91 -28.99 -40.06
CA MET A 26 -5.82 -28.17 -40.86
C MET A 26 -6.40 -28.95 -42.03
N SER A 27 -7.72 -28.94 -42.16
CA SER A 27 -8.48 -29.48 -43.28
C SER A 27 -9.31 -28.37 -43.93
N VAL A 28 -9.78 -28.59 -45.16
CA VAL A 28 -10.63 -27.62 -45.87
C VAL A 28 -12.02 -28.21 -46.02
N ILE A 29 -13.04 -27.48 -45.57
CA ILE A 29 -14.45 -27.84 -45.73
C ILE A 29 -15.04 -27.09 -46.92
N PRO A 30 -15.67 -27.79 -47.88
CA PRO A 30 -16.38 -27.14 -48.96
C PRO A 30 -17.64 -26.42 -48.43
N PRO A 31 -17.86 -25.14 -48.80
CA PRO A 31 -19.06 -24.43 -48.39
C PRO A 31 -20.31 -25.02 -49.07
N LEU A 32 -21.39 -25.21 -48.31
CA LEU A 32 -22.69 -25.62 -48.84
C LEU A 32 -23.41 -24.45 -49.54
N LYS A 33 -23.25 -23.24 -48.99
CA LYS A 33 -23.82 -22.02 -49.54
C LYS A 33 -22.97 -20.83 -49.17
N VAL A 34 -22.60 -20.04 -50.16
CA VAL A 34 -21.95 -18.74 -49.96
C VAL A 34 -22.98 -17.66 -50.25
N THR A 35 -23.11 -16.70 -49.33
CA THR A 35 -23.90 -15.48 -49.51
C THR A 35 -23.00 -14.27 -49.29
N GLU A 36 -23.50 -13.07 -49.59
CA GLU A 36 -22.76 -11.82 -49.35
C GLU A 36 -22.37 -11.61 -47.87
N THR A 37 -23.11 -12.21 -46.93
CA THR A 37 -22.91 -11.97 -45.50
C THR A 37 -22.36 -13.17 -44.75
N HIS A 38 -22.66 -14.39 -45.20
CA HIS A 38 -22.32 -15.61 -44.46
C HIS A 38 -22.05 -16.79 -45.38
N VAL A 39 -21.20 -17.70 -44.90
CA VAL A 39 -20.91 -18.99 -45.52
C VAL A 39 -21.53 -20.09 -44.65
N VAL A 40 -22.33 -20.96 -45.25
CA VAL A 40 -22.93 -22.12 -44.59
C VAL A 40 -22.08 -23.35 -44.89
N VAL A 41 -21.69 -24.06 -43.84
CA VAL A 41 -20.95 -25.33 -43.92
C VAL A 41 -21.71 -26.42 -43.17
N SER A 42 -21.56 -27.68 -43.59
CA SER A 42 -22.05 -28.83 -42.85
C SER A 42 -20.87 -29.54 -42.19
N VAL A 43 -20.90 -29.63 -40.88
CA VAL A 43 -19.95 -30.41 -40.08
C VAL A 43 -20.67 -31.63 -39.52
N SER A 44 -20.25 -32.82 -39.92
CA SER A 44 -20.86 -34.10 -39.52
C SER A 44 -20.58 -34.46 -38.06
N HIS A 45 -19.62 -33.77 -37.44
CA HIS A 45 -19.25 -33.95 -36.04
C HIS A 45 -19.32 -32.59 -35.36
N LEU A 46 -20.14 -32.49 -34.31
CA LEU A 46 -20.07 -31.35 -33.40
C LEU A 46 -18.68 -31.39 -32.77
N SER A 47 -17.84 -30.40 -33.08
CA SER A 47 -16.62 -30.18 -32.32
C SER A 47 -17.00 -30.09 -30.85
N GLY A 48 -16.25 -30.77 -29.97
CA GLY A 48 -16.40 -30.69 -28.52
C GLY A 48 -16.28 -29.26 -27.97
N PHE A 49 -15.96 -28.28 -28.82
CA PHE A 49 -15.96 -26.85 -28.53
C PHE A 49 -17.35 -26.18 -28.52
N GLY A 50 -18.41 -26.79 -29.07
CA GLY A 50 -19.72 -26.14 -29.22
C GLY A 50 -20.74 -26.42 -28.10
N VAL A 51 -20.63 -27.56 -27.41
CA VAL A 51 -21.50 -27.94 -26.29
C VAL A 51 -20.63 -28.34 -25.11
N VAL A 52 -19.80 -27.40 -24.63
CA VAL A 52 -19.22 -27.56 -23.30
C VAL A 52 -20.33 -27.22 -22.31
N LEU A 53 -21.04 -28.28 -21.88
CA LEU A 53 -21.95 -28.28 -20.74
C LEU A 53 -21.36 -27.37 -19.66
N ASP A 54 -22.13 -26.38 -19.23
CA ASP A 54 -21.76 -25.43 -18.18
C ASP A 54 -21.35 -26.15 -16.86
N ARG A 55 -21.74 -27.43 -16.73
CA ARG A 55 -21.38 -28.35 -15.66
C ARG A 55 -19.95 -28.92 -15.75
N ILE A 56 -19.34 -29.00 -16.94
CA ILE A 56 -17.96 -29.51 -17.17
C ILE A 56 -16.95 -28.35 -17.17
N LYS A 57 -17.36 -27.13 -17.60
CA LYS A 57 -16.52 -25.92 -17.56
C LYS A 57 -15.97 -25.59 -16.17
N LYS A 58 -16.73 -25.86 -15.10
CA LYS A 58 -16.28 -25.65 -13.72
C LYS A 58 -15.07 -26.50 -13.32
N PHE A 59 -14.80 -27.60 -14.02
CA PHE A 59 -13.73 -28.54 -13.70
C PHE A 59 -12.47 -28.41 -14.58
N LEU A 60 -12.50 -27.58 -15.63
CA LEU A 60 -11.46 -27.53 -16.68
C LEU A 60 -11.03 -26.10 -17.03
N THR A 61 -11.02 -25.17 -16.07
CA THR A 61 -10.36 -23.89 -16.30
C THR A 61 -8.86 -24.13 -16.42
N LYS A 62 -8.29 -23.93 -17.61
CA LYS A 62 -6.85 -24.03 -17.82
C LYS A 62 -6.14 -22.99 -16.94
N PRO A 63 -4.97 -23.31 -16.35
CA PRO A 63 -4.18 -22.34 -15.63
C PRO A 63 -3.74 -21.23 -16.59
N ILE A 64 -3.84 -20.01 -16.10
CA ILE A 64 -3.42 -18.79 -16.78
C ILE A 64 -2.07 -18.40 -16.20
N ARG A 65 -1.11 -18.11 -17.08
CA ARG A 65 0.16 -17.54 -16.65
C ARG A 65 -0.08 -16.15 -16.08
N GLY A 66 0.03 -16.03 -14.77
CA GLY A 66 -0.16 -14.82 -14.01
C GLY A 66 1.16 -14.22 -13.54
N GLN A 67 1.05 -13.06 -12.89
CA GLN A 67 2.13 -12.38 -12.20
C GLN A 67 1.62 -11.76 -10.90
N VAL A 68 2.46 -11.78 -9.86
CA VAL A 68 2.26 -11.07 -8.60
C VAL A 68 3.18 -9.84 -8.56
N LEU A 69 2.57 -8.66 -8.42
CA LEU A 69 3.30 -7.40 -8.32
C LEU A 69 3.17 -6.82 -6.91
N LEU A 70 4.27 -6.25 -6.41
CA LEU A 70 4.38 -5.70 -5.07
C LEU A 70 4.69 -4.21 -5.12
N PHE A 71 3.88 -3.41 -4.43
CA PHE A 71 4.04 -1.96 -4.32
C PHE A 71 3.96 -1.52 -2.86
N LEU A 72 5.02 -0.89 -2.35
CA LEU A 72 5.10 -0.40 -0.97
C LEU A 72 4.81 1.09 -0.91
N ARG A 73 3.72 1.46 -0.23
CA ARG A 73 3.35 2.84 0.09
C ARG A 73 3.68 3.16 1.54
N ARG A 74 4.54 4.14 1.77
CA ARG A 74 4.88 4.62 3.12
C ARG A 74 3.93 5.76 3.49
N LEU A 75 3.14 5.59 4.56
CA LEU A 75 2.34 6.68 5.12
C LEU A 75 3.20 7.46 6.14
N GLN A 76 2.88 8.74 6.34
CA GLN A 76 3.49 9.51 7.43
C GLN A 76 3.24 8.74 8.74
N ARG A 77 4.31 8.49 9.49
CA ARG A 77 4.44 7.49 10.58
C ARG A 77 3.14 7.31 11.41
N PRO A 78 2.77 6.07 11.81
CA PRO A 78 3.62 4.88 11.95
C PRO A 78 3.26 3.67 11.03
N LEU A 79 2.66 3.89 9.86
CA LEU A 79 2.11 2.80 9.04
C LEU A 79 2.69 2.76 7.61
N SER A 80 2.94 1.56 7.10
CA SER A 80 3.18 1.33 5.67
C SER A 80 2.15 0.35 5.12
N ILE A 81 1.80 0.48 3.84
CA ILE A 81 0.87 -0.40 3.15
C ILE A 81 1.63 -1.10 2.02
N LEU A 82 1.61 -2.42 2.01
CA LEU A 82 2.06 -3.24 0.91
C LEU A 82 0.86 -3.67 0.07
N SER A 83 0.76 -3.13 -1.14
CA SER A 83 -0.23 -3.54 -2.12
C SER A 83 0.30 -4.74 -2.91
N VAL A 84 -0.51 -5.79 -2.97
CA VAL A 84 -0.25 -7.02 -3.73
C VAL A 84 -1.26 -7.10 -4.87
N ILE A 85 -0.78 -7.17 -6.10
CA ILE A 85 -1.62 -7.13 -7.31
C ILE A 85 -1.45 -8.44 -8.08
N LEU A 86 -2.56 -9.15 -8.29
CA LEU A 86 -2.64 -10.37 -9.10
C LEU A 86 -3.09 -9.99 -10.51
N LEU A 87 -2.24 -10.20 -11.53
CA LEU A 87 -2.54 -9.85 -12.92
C LEU A 87 -2.18 -10.99 -13.88
N PRO A 88 -2.77 -11.03 -15.08
CA PRO A 88 -2.23 -11.81 -16.20
C PRO A 88 -0.80 -11.38 -16.57
N SER A 89 0.04 -12.33 -16.98
CA SER A 89 1.46 -12.10 -17.30
C SER A 89 1.73 -11.20 -18.51
N ASN A 90 0.75 -11.03 -19.40
CA ASN A 90 0.83 -10.17 -20.57
C ASN A 90 0.47 -8.70 -20.28
N VAL A 91 0.09 -8.36 -19.04
CA VAL A 91 -0.11 -6.95 -18.63
C VAL A 91 1.26 -6.27 -18.48
N PRO A 92 1.51 -5.15 -19.18
CA PRO A 92 2.80 -4.46 -19.10
C PRO A 92 3.04 -3.85 -17.72
N LEU A 93 4.19 -4.15 -17.12
CA LEU A 93 4.61 -3.53 -15.85
C LEU A 93 4.67 -1.98 -15.90
N PRO A 94 5.10 -1.32 -16.99
CA PRO A 94 5.10 0.14 -17.08
C PRO A 94 3.72 0.77 -16.81
N ASP A 95 2.67 0.21 -17.42
CA ASP A 95 1.29 0.70 -17.30
C ASP A 95 0.77 0.59 -15.87
N VAL A 96 1.15 -0.50 -15.17
CA VAL A 96 0.83 -0.68 -13.75
C VAL A 96 1.59 0.33 -12.89
N LYS A 97 2.88 0.56 -13.15
CA LYS A 97 3.70 1.51 -12.39
C LYS A 97 3.18 2.94 -12.49
N GLU A 98 2.66 3.35 -13.65
CA GLU A 98 2.12 4.68 -13.88
C GLU A 98 0.93 5.01 -12.96
N GLN A 99 0.13 3.99 -12.57
CA GLN A 99 -0.98 4.16 -11.63
C GLN A 99 -0.58 4.12 -10.16
N HIS A 100 0.67 3.72 -9.86
CA HIS A 100 1.19 3.54 -8.51
C HIS A 100 2.38 4.47 -8.22
N THR A 101 2.36 5.69 -8.77
CA THR A 101 3.45 6.70 -8.63
C THR A 101 3.80 7.07 -7.19
N GLY A 102 2.84 6.97 -6.26
CA GLY A 102 3.06 7.18 -4.82
C GLY A 102 3.65 5.99 -4.06
N SER A 103 3.95 4.89 -4.74
CA SER A 103 4.39 3.63 -4.15
C SER A 103 5.72 3.16 -4.75
N LYS A 104 6.59 2.55 -3.92
CA LYS A 104 7.83 1.93 -4.38
C LYS A 104 7.54 0.52 -4.90
N PHE A 105 7.81 0.28 -6.18
CA PHE A 105 7.79 -1.08 -6.74
C PHE A 105 8.91 -1.94 -6.12
N ILE A 106 8.59 -3.17 -5.72
CA ILE A 106 9.54 -4.15 -5.19
C ILE A 106 9.76 -5.23 -6.25
N PRO A 107 10.96 -5.32 -6.85
CA PRO A 107 11.28 -6.40 -7.77
C PRO A 107 11.25 -7.75 -7.05
N ALA A 108 10.45 -8.67 -7.55
CA ALA A 108 10.36 -10.05 -7.06
C ALA A 108 10.18 -10.99 -8.26
N PRO A 109 10.52 -12.28 -8.13
CA PRO A 109 10.10 -13.30 -9.09
C PRO A 109 8.57 -13.34 -9.13
N SER A 110 7.94 -12.81 -10.19
CA SER A 110 6.50 -12.56 -10.17
C SER A 110 5.64 -13.67 -10.78
N PHE A 111 6.17 -14.50 -11.68
CA PHE A 111 5.34 -15.42 -12.47
C PHE A 111 4.80 -16.60 -11.66
N CYS A 112 3.52 -16.91 -11.84
CA CYS A 112 2.83 -18.06 -11.25
C CYS A 112 1.61 -18.46 -12.11
N SER A 113 0.82 -19.43 -11.65
CA SER A 113 -0.37 -19.93 -12.37
C SER A 113 -1.64 -19.58 -11.61
N PHE A 114 -2.57 -18.87 -12.26
CA PHE A 114 -3.89 -18.54 -11.70
C PHE A 114 -5.02 -19.22 -12.46
N HIS A 115 -6.15 -19.41 -11.79
CA HIS A 115 -7.37 -19.94 -12.38
C HIS A 115 -8.46 -18.88 -12.36
N LYS A 116 -9.07 -18.63 -13.53
CA LYS A 116 -10.14 -17.66 -13.68
C LYS A 116 -11.34 -17.99 -12.78
N GLY A 117 -11.83 -16.99 -12.08
CA GLY A 117 -12.99 -17.07 -11.19
C GLY A 117 -12.73 -17.79 -9.86
N LYS A 118 -11.51 -18.30 -9.63
CA LYS A 118 -11.18 -18.93 -8.35
C LYS A 118 -10.83 -17.88 -7.29
N PRO A 119 -11.19 -18.13 -6.02
CA PRO A 119 -10.79 -17.29 -4.91
C PRO A 119 -9.33 -17.55 -4.53
N TYR A 120 -8.64 -16.47 -4.19
CA TYR A 120 -7.30 -16.47 -3.62
C TYR A 120 -7.31 -15.73 -2.29
N CYS A 121 -6.41 -16.11 -1.40
CA CYS A 121 -6.20 -15.47 -0.10
C CYS A 121 -4.73 -15.09 0.05
N LEU A 122 -4.47 -13.98 0.73
CA LEU A 122 -3.12 -13.55 1.05
C LEU A 122 -2.81 -13.83 2.52
N HIS A 123 -1.65 -14.42 2.76
CA HIS A 123 -1.12 -14.70 4.09
C HIS A 123 0.24 -14.02 4.28
N SER A 124 0.62 -13.83 5.54
CA SER A 124 1.92 -13.30 5.90
C SER A 124 2.58 -14.12 7.00
N ASP A 125 3.90 -14.10 7.01
CA ASP A 125 4.74 -14.50 8.14
C ASP A 125 5.64 -13.29 8.50
N PRO A 126 5.54 -12.71 9.71
CA PRO A 126 4.76 -13.16 10.85
C PRO A 126 3.24 -13.12 10.63
N SER A 127 2.55 -14.07 11.27
CA SER A 127 1.09 -14.09 11.35
C SER A 127 0.56 -12.93 12.21
N GLY A 128 -0.63 -12.43 11.89
CA GLY A 128 -1.29 -11.35 12.67
C GLY A 128 -1.25 -9.97 12.03
N LEU A 129 -0.63 -9.82 10.85
CA LEU A 129 -0.75 -8.59 10.07
C LEU A 129 -2.18 -8.42 9.55
N THR A 130 -2.62 -7.15 9.44
CA THR A 130 -3.95 -6.85 8.89
C THR A 130 -3.89 -6.93 7.37
N ILE A 131 -4.69 -7.84 6.81
CA ILE A 131 -4.79 -8.09 5.37
C ILE A 131 -6.22 -7.87 4.91
N GLN A 132 -6.39 -7.08 3.85
CA GLN A 132 -7.71 -6.81 3.26
C GLN A 132 -7.67 -6.84 1.73
N PRO A 133 -8.71 -7.37 1.05
CA PRO A 133 -9.77 -8.21 1.62
C PRO A 133 -9.22 -9.57 2.10
N LYS A 134 -10.00 -10.34 2.86
CA LYS A 134 -9.60 -11.71 3.29
C LYS A 134 -9.44 -12.67 2.10
N THR A 135 -10.25 -12.46 1.07
CA THR A 135 -10.30 -13.30 -0.13
C THR A 135 -10.67 -12.42 -1.31
N ALA A 136 -10.07 -12.66 -2.47
CA ALA A 136 -10.38 -11.99 -3.72
C ALA A 136 -10.44 -13.01 -4.87
N GLN A 137 -11.32 -12.79 -5.84
CA GLN A 137 -11.41 -13.64 -7.03
C GLN A 137 -10.51 -13.11 -8.15
N PHE A 138 -9.86 -14.02 -8.87
CA PHE A 138 -9.03 -13.66 -10.02
C PHE A 138 -9.86 -13.60 -11.31
N PHE A 139 -9.96 -12.42 -11.92
CA PHE A 139 -10.81 -12.17 -13.11
C PHE A 139 -10.06 -11.74 -14.38
N GLU A 140 -8.75 -12.01 -14.47
CA GLU A 140 -7.95 -11.64 -15.66
C GLU A 140 -8.04 -10.13 -15.99
N ASN A 141 -7.69 -9.27 -15.04
CA ASN A 141 -7.72 -7.83 -15.26
C ASN A 141 -6.60 -7.40 -16.24
N TYR A 142 -6.96 -7.05 -17.46
CA TYR A 142 -6.03 -6.53 -18.48
C TYR A 142 -5.92 -5.00 -18.47
N GLY A 143 -6.61 -4.31 -17.56
CA GLY A 143 -6.61 -2.85 -17.44
C GLY A 143 -7.85 -2.17 -18.02
N PRO A 144 -7.85 -0.83 -18.10
CA PRO A 144 -6.73 0.03 -17.69
C PRO A 144 -6.58 0.15 -16.18
N ASN A 145 -7.60 -0.15 -15.38
CA ASN A 145 -7.54 0.10 -13.93
C ASN A 145 -6.88 -1.05 -13.16
N TYR A 146 -5.67 -0.84 -12.64
CA TYR A 146 -4.90 -1.85 -11.90
C TYR A 146 -4.99 -1.65 -10.39
N HIS A 147 -6.13 -2.03 -9.81
CA HIS A 147 -6.36 -1.97 -8.36
C HIS A 147 -5.57 -3.06 -7.61
N ALA A 148 -5.12 -2.74 -6.40
CA ALA A 148 -4.55 -3.73 -5.50
C ALA A 148 -5.54 -4.86 -5.24
N THR A 149 -5.11 -6.11 -5.42
CA THR A 149 -5.96 -7.27 -5.12
C THR A 149 -6.03 -7.50 -3.62
N PHE A 150 -4.93 -7.20 -2.92
CA PHE A 150 -4.83 -7.21 -1.47
C PHE A 150 -3.96 -6.05 -0.98
N GLU A 151 -4.18 -5.63 0.24
CA GLU A 151 -3.32 -4.72 0.99
C GLU A 151 -2.95 -5.36 2.33
N ILE A 152 -1.67 -5.25 2.68
CA ILE A 152 -1.13 -5.64 3.98
C ILE A 152 -0.71 -4.35 4.70
N THR A 153 -1.23 -4.14 5.92
CA THR A 153 -0.76 -3.07 6.80
C THR A 153 0.46 -3.55 7.56
N LEU A 154 1.58 -2.87 7.34
CA LEU A 154 2.89 -3.16 7.94
C LEU A 154 3.20 -2.13 9.04
N PRO A 155 3.36 -2.56 10.30
CA PRO A 155 3.88 -1.72 11.37
C PRO A 155 5.29 -1.18 11.06
N THR A 156 5.66 -0.05 11.68
CA THR A 156 6.97 0.61 11.46
C THR A 156 8.18 -0.30 11.74
N ARG A 157 8.03 -1.33 12.58
CA ARG A 157 9.10 -2.24 13.00
C ARG A 157 9.19 -3.53 12.17
N THR A 158 8.38 -3.69 11.13
CA THR A 158 8.46 -4.89 10.29
C THR A 158 9.68 -4.81 9.40
N GLU A 159 10.70 -5.60 9.72
CA GLU A 159 11.93 -5.73 8.95
C GLU A 159 11.79 -6.83 7.90
N ASP A 160 11.31 -8.00 8.32
CA ASP A 160 11.10 -9.15 7.44
C ASP A 160 9.63 -9.53 7.40
N VAL A 161 9.12 -9.72 6.19
CA VAL A 161 7.77 -10.27 5.97
C VAL A 161 7.75 -11.19 4.77
N THR A 162 7.33 -12.43 4.97
CA THR A 162 7.03 -13.34 3.87
C THR A 162 5.57 -13.18 3.49
N VAL A 163 5.30 -13.01 2.20
CA VAL A 163 3.94 -12.86 1.66
C VAL A 163 3.63 -14.09 0.83
N MET A 164 2.47 -14.71 1.07
CA MET A 164 2.05 -15.96 0.45
C MET A 164 0.66 -15.82 -0.16
N VAL A 165 0.53 -16.08 -1.46
CA VAL A 165 -0.75 -16.18 -2.16
C VAL A 165 -1.18 -17.65 -2.16
N ARG A 166 -2.37 -17.92 -1.64
CA ARG A 166 -2.92 -19.27 -1.48
C ARG A 166 -4.21 -19.44 -2.26
N SER A 167 -4.49 -20.66 -2.69
CA SER A 167 -5.80 -21.06 -3.22
C SER A 167 -6.39 -22.18 -2.36
N PRO A 168 -7.70 -22.51 -2.49
CA PRO A 168 -8.27 -23.65 -1.78
C PRO A 168 -7.64 -25.00 -2.12
N GLU A 169 -6.97 -25.11 -3.27
CA GLU A 169 -6.45 -26.37 -3.83
C GLU A 169 -4.94 -26.49 -3.67
N GLU A 170 -4.25 -25.35 -3.51
CA GLU A 170 -2.80 -25.25 -3.46
C GLU A 170 -2.40 -24.33 -2.31
N GLU A 171 -1.64 -24.88 -1.38
CA GLU A 171 -1.27 -24.22 -0.13
C GLU A 171 -0.48 -22.93 -0.39
N ASN A 172 0.45 -22.90 -1.34
CA ASN A 172 1.16 -21.68 -1.74
C ASN A 172 1.33 -21.67 -3.27
N VAL A 173 0.54 -20.83 -3.93
CA VAL A 173 0.59 -20.60 -5.39
C VAL A 173 1.79 -19.71 -5.74
N TRP A 174 2.15 -18.83 -4.80
CA TRP A 174 3.30 -17.94 -4.90
C TRP A 174 3.66 -17.46 -3.50
N ASP A 175 4.95 -17.42 -3.18
CA ASP A 175 5.47 -16.85 -1.95
C ASP A 175 6.75 -16.06 -2.19
N TYR A 176 6.99 -15.05 -1.35
CA TYR A 176 8.20 -14.25 -1.43
C TYR A 176 8.54 -13.65 -0.06
N ALA A 177 9.80 -13.81 0.35
CA ALA A 177 10.35 -13.17 1.54
C ALA A 177 10.83 -11.75 1.20
N LEU A 178 10.19 -10.75 1.80
CA LEU A 178 10.57 -9.36 1.66
C LEU A 178 11.46 -8.96 2.83
N HIS A 179 12.63 -8.43 2.51
CA HIS A 179 13.40 -7.59 3.41
C HIS A 179 12.97 -6.14 3.21
N LEU A 180 12.15 -5.64 4.14
CA LEU A 180 11.76 -4.24 4.16
C LEU A 180 12.96 -3.45 4.67
N PRO A 181 13.53 -2.54 3.87
CA PRO A 181 14.63 -1.72 4.36
C PRO A 181 14.11 -0.97 5.58
N ALA A 182 14.81 -1.17 6.71
CA ALA A 182 14.58 -0.44 7.95
C ALA A 182 14.29 1.03 7.61
N PRO A 183 13.35 1.70 8.30
CA PRO A 183 13.14 3.13 8.09
C PRO A 183 14.51 3.77 8.18
N ALA A 184 15.01 4.26 7.03
CA ALA A 184 16.43 4.51 6.84
C ALA A 184 16.95 5.24 8.08
N SER A 185 17.86 4.59 8.82
CA SER A 185 18.70 5.35 9.72
C SER A 185 19.33 6.43 8.82
N PRO A 186 19.09 7.72 9.10
CA PRO A 186 19.52 8.73 8.17
C PRO A 186 21.04 8.64 8.06
N ASP A 187 21.50 8.56 6.81
CA ASP A 187 22.90 8.58 6.39
C ASP A 187 23.72 9.56 7.27
N PRO A 188 24.83 9.15 7.90
CA PRO A 188 25.61 10.03 8.78
C PRO A 188 26.12 11.31 8.06
N ALA A 189 26.20 11.29 6.73
CA ALA A 189 26.55 12.46 5.93
C ALA A 189 25.37 13.43 5.69
N VAL A 190 24.12 12.94 5.70
CA VAL A 190 22.91 13.76 5.58
C VAL A 190 22.45 14.27 6.96
N GLN A 191 22.78 13.57 8.04
CA GLN A 191 22.66 14.06 9.42
C GLN A 191 23.42 15.38 9.66
N ARG A 192 24.45 15.67 8.86
CA ARG A 192 25.21 16.93 8.96
C ARG A 192 24.57 18.10 8.20
N ARG A 193 23.56 17.88 7.36
CA ARG A 193 22.88 18.94 6.59
C ARG A 193 21.38 19.06 6.84
N LEU A 194 20.74 18.04 7.41
CA LEU A 194 19.36 18.08 7.91
C LEU A 194 19.33 17.78 9.42
N GLY A 195 20.40 18.17 10.11
CA GLY A 195 20.59 18.11 11.55
C GLY A 195 20.68 19.51 12.15
N GLU A 196 19.85 20.44 11.68
CA GLU A 196 19.24 21.35 12.63
C GLU A 196 18.21 20.51 13.39
N SER A 197 18.72 19.78 14.38
CA SER A 197 17.94 19.42 15.56
C SER A 197 17.11 20.65 15.90
N LEU A 198 15.78 20.56 15.77
CA LEU A 198 14.95 21.54 16.46
C LEU A 198 15.43 21.52 17.91
N SER A 199 16.03 22.63 18.35
CA SER A 199 16.54 22.79 19.71
C SER A 199 15.40 22.39 20.67
N ALA A 200 15.71 21.92 21.87
CA ALA A 200 14.66 21.64 22.85
C ALA A 200 13.69 22.84 23.03
N GLU A 201 14.19 24.05 22.78
CA GLU A 201 13.41 25.30 22.68
C GLU A 201 12.38 25.33 21.55
N GLU A 202 12.73 24.82 20.37
CA GLU A 202 11.86 24.79 19.19
C GLU A 202 10.80 23.70 19.30
N LYS A 203 11.13 22.56 19.92
CA LYS A 203 10.14 21.54 20.31
C LYS A 203 9.15 22.08 21.34
N LEU A 204 9.62 22.79 22.37
CA LEU A 204 8.72 23.46 23.32
C LEU A 204 7.90 24.57 22.65
N ARG A 205 8.46 25.24 21.63
CA ARG A 205 7.72 26.26 20.86
C ARG A 205 6.58 25.65 20.04
N SER A 206 6.79 24.47 19.44
CA SER A 206 5.74 23.81 18.66
C SER A 206 4.60 23.28 19.52
N VAL A 207 4.90 22.74 20.72
CA VAL A 207 3.88 22.18 21.63
C VAL A 207 3.22 23.22 22.55
N ARG A 208 3.68 24.48 22.51
CA ARG A 208 3.17 25.59 23.35
C ARG A 208 1.64 25.74 23.36
N PRO A 209 0.92 25.80 22.22
CA PRO A 209 -0.52 25.99 22.25
C PRO A 209 -1.22 24.82 22.96
N ASP A 210 -0.83 23.60 22.62
CA ASP A 210 -1.45 22.38 23.14
C ASP A 210 -1.12 22.16 24.62
N PHE A 211 0.11 22.49 25.04
CA PHE A 211 0.53 22.50 26.44
C PHE A 211 -0.32 23.48 27.26
N ILE A 212 -0.57 24.70 26.77
CA ILE A 212 -1.38 25.69 27.50
C ILE A 212 -2.83 25.22 27.64
N ASP A 213 -3.38 24.53 26.66
CA ASP A 213 -4.78 24.11 26.69
C ASP A 213 -4.99 22.87 27.57
N HIS A 214 -4.12 21.86 27.45
CA HIS A 214 -4.33 20.53 28.02
C HIS A 214 -3.66 20.30 29.38
N VAL A 215 -2.66 21.11 29.76
CA VAL A 215 -1.96 20.89 31.03
C VAL A 215 -2.85 21.18 32.24
N SER A 216 -2.89 20.24 33.19
CA SER A 216 -3.65 20.38 34.42
C SER A 216 -2.88 21.21 35.46
N ASN A 217 -3.60 21.93 36.33
CA ASN A 217 -3.00 22.72 37.42
C ASN A 217 -2.05 21.90 38.33
N PRO A 218 -2.41 20.67 38.77
CA PRO A 218 -1.52 19.84 39.58
C PRO A 218 -0.21 19.47 38.87
N VAL A 219 -0.26 19.24 37.56
CA VAL A 219 0.96 18.97 36.76
C VAL A 219 1.81 20.24 36.66
N LEU A 220 1.20 21.43 36.48
CA LEU A 220 1.93 22.70 36.50
C LEU A 220 2.65 22.95 37.83
N ASP A 221 2.01 22.65 38.96
CA ASP A 221 2.62 22.81 40.29
C ASP A 221 3.83 21.87 40.45
N LYS A 222 3.69 20.60 40.08
CA LYS A 222 4.81 19.64 40.13
C LYS A 222 5.96 20.04 39.19
N LEU A 223 5.65 20.52 37.98
CA LEU A 223 6.66 21.00 37.04
C LEU A 223 7.41 22.21 37.58
N LEU A 224 6.71 23.14 38.24
CA LEU A 224 7.34 24.29 38.90
C LEU A 224 8.27 23.84 40.02
N ASP A 225 7.83 22.89 40.86
CA ASP A 225 8.64 22.36 41.94
C ASP A 225 9.92 21.67 41.42
N GLU A 226 9.80 20.84 40.38
CA GLU A 226 10.94 20.16 39.78
C GLU A 226 11.91 21.11 39.06
N LEU A 227 11.39 22.10 38.33
CA LEU A 227 12.21 23.10 37.65
C LEU A 227 12.88 24.06 38.64
N GLN A 228 12.25 24.35 39.77
CA GLN A 228 12.83 25.11 40.88
C GLN A 228 13.93 24.29 41.57
N HIS A 229 13.67 23.01 41.87
CA HIS A 229 14.65 22.10 42.45
C HIS A 229 15.90 21.95 41.56
N CYS A 230 15.70 21.86 40.24
CA CYS A 230 16.78 21.81 39.26
C CYS A 230 17.47 23.15 39.00
N ARG A 231 17.09 24.23 39.72
CA ARG A 231 17.57 25.62 39.56
C ARG A 231 17.41 26.19 38.14
N VAL A 232 16.44 25.69 37.39
CA VAL A 232 16.10 26.22 36.06
C VAL A 232 15.36 27.55 36.22
N ILE A 233 14.38 27.60 37.12
CA ILE A 233 13.68 28.84 37.51
C ILE A 233 14.15 29.27 38.90
N SER A 234 14.25 30.59 39.11
CA SER A 234 14.56 31.16 40.42
C SER A 234 13.32 31.14 41.32
N ASP A 235 13.53 31.19 42.63
CA ASP A 235 12.43 31.21 43.62
C ASP A 235 11.46 32.38 43.37
N ALA A 236 12.01 33.56 43.02
CA ALA A 236 11.21 34.74 42.69
C ALA A 236 10.39 34.58 41.41
N GLU A 237 10.88 33.85 40.40
CA GLU A 237 10.14 33.55 39.17
C GLU A 237 9.05 32.48 39.44
N ALA A 238 9.38 31.43 40.20
CA ALA A 238 8.45 30.38 40.56
C ALA A 238 7.24 30.92 41.34
N ASP A 239 7.49 31.79 42.33
CA ASP A 239 6.43 32.38 43.14
C ASP A 239 5.56 33.36 42.34
N GLN A 240 6.15 34.11 41.40
CA GLN A 240 5.37 34.96 40.48
C GLN A 240 4.46 34.13 39.57
N ILE A 241 4.95 33.01 39.03
CA ILE A 241 4.18 32.14 38.13
C ILE A 241 3.06 31.42 38.91
N ARG A 242 3.28 31.03 40.17
CA ARG A 242 2.28 30.35 41.01
C ARG A 242 1.03 31.18 41.29
N THR A 243 1.16 32.51 41.35
CA THR A 243 0.03 33.43 41.65
C THR A 243 -0.97 33.61 40.49
N LYS A 244 -0.69 33.05 39.31
CA LYS A 244 -1.43 33.29 38.07
C LYS A 244 -2.48 32.20 37.78
N PRO A 245 -3.54 32.50 37.01
CA PRO A 245 -4.52 31.51 36.59
C PRO A 245 -3.90 30.45 35.67
N ARG A 246 -4.45 29.22 35.66
CA ARG A 246 -3.91 28.02 34.96
C ARG A 246 -3.29 28.30 33.59
N ALA A 247 -4.04 28.96 32.70
CA ALA A 247 -3.60 29.19 31.31
C ALA A 247 -2.45 30.19 31.22
N GLU A 248 -2.45 31.24 32.05
CA GLU A 248 -1.35 32.20 32.12
C GLU A 248 -0.12 31.58 32.79
N LYS A 249 -0.33 30.78 33.84
CA LYS A 249 0.69 30.01 34.52
C LYS A 249 1.42 29.06 33.57
N ALA A 250 0.68 28.28 32.77
CA ALA A 250 1.25 27.40 31.74
C ALA A 250 2.06 28.18 30.70
N ARG A 251 1.51 29.31 30.23
CA ARG A 251 2.15 30.18 29.24
C ARG A 251 3.47 30.74 29.74
N GLU A 252 3.49 31.25 30.97
CA GLU A 252 4.70 31.84 31.54
C GLU A 252 5.75 30.80 31.89
N LEU A 253 5.34 29.62 32.36
CA LEU A 253 6.26 28.51 32.62
C LEU A 253 7.02 28.14 31.35
N ILE A 254 6.30 27.83 30.26
CA ILE A 254 6.92 27.40 29.01
C ILE A 254 7.74 28.51 28.34
N ASP A 255 7.28 29.76 28.40
CA ASP A 255 8.01 30.89 27.82
C ASP A 255 9.27 31.24 28.62
N THR A 256 9.24 31.11 29.96
CA THR A 256 10.40 31.34 30.84
C THR A 256 11.46 30.26 30.63
N VAL A 257 11.05 28.99 30.61
CA VAL A 257 11.95 27.87 30.36
C VAL A 257 12.58 27.97 28.97
N ARG A 258 11.79 28.29 27.93
CA ARG A 258 12.31 28.47 26.56
C ARG A 258 13.33 29.60 26.49
N LYS A 259 13.11 30.73 27.17
CA LYS A 259 14.05 31.87 27.21
C LYS A 259 15.39 31.53 27.87
N LYS A 260 15.42 30.54 28.76
CA LYS A 260 16.63 30.12 29.49
C LYS A 260 17.51 29.15 28.70
N GLY A 261 17.02 28.63 27.59
CA GLY A 261 17.81 27.90 26.60
C GLY A 261 17.48 26.41 26.48
N ALA A 262 18.24 25.72 25.63
CA ALA A 262 18.05 24.32 25.27
C ALA A 262 18.13 23.37 26.48
N GLU A 263 19.06 23.59 27.41
CA GLU A 263 19.21 22.75 28.60
C GLU A 263 17.98 22.84 29.52
N ALA A 264 17.48 24.06 29.74
CA ALA A 264 16.25 24.30 30.51
C ALA A 264 15.03 23.63 29.84
N SER A 265 14.93 23.76 28.53
CA SER A 265 13.84 23.18 27.73
C SER A 265 13.85 21.64 27.74
N SER A 266 15.04 21.04 27.73
CA SER A 266 15.22 19.60 27.86
C SER A 266 14.77 19.10 29.23
N ARG A 267 15.15 19.81 30.31
CA ARG A 267 14.74 19.50 31.68
C ARG A 267 13.23 19.57 31.87
N MET A 268 12.56 20.58 31.31
CA MET A 268 11.10 20.68 31.33
C MET A 268 10.43 19.54 30.57
N THR A 269 10.97 19.14 29.42
CA THR A 269 10.45 18.01 28.65
C THR A 269 10.55 16.71 29.46
N SER A 270 11.70 16.47 30.10
CA SER A 270 11.91 15.29 30.96
C SER A 270 10.97 15.28 32.18
N ALA A 271 10.77 16.43 32.82
CA ALA A 271 9.87 16.60 33.96
C ALA A 271 8.42 16.31 33.56
N LEU A 272 8.00 16.80 32.38
CA LEU A 272 6.66 16.55 31.83
C LEU A 272 6.45 15.06 31.52
N CYS A 273 7.43 14.40 30.90
CA CYS A 273 7.36 12.96 30.63
C CYS A 273 7.23 12.11 31.90
N SER A 274 7.81 12.56 33.01
CA SER A 274 7.75 11.84 34.30
C SER A 274 6.45 12.09 35.05
N ASN A 275 5.90 13.30 34.97
CA ASN A 275 4.69 13.68 35.69
C ASN A 275 3.39 13.37 34.95
N ASP A 276 3.41 13.43 33.62
CA ASP A 276 2.27 13.11 32.77
C ASP A 276 2.74 12.47 31.44
N PRO A 277 2.97 11.14 31.45
CA PRO A 277 3.35 10.39 30.25
C PRO A 277 2.29 10.44 29.14
N TYR A 278 1.01 10.58 29.51
CA TYR A 278 -0.10 10.61 28.56
C TYR A 278 -0.09 11.93 27.77
N LEU A 279 -0.01 13.06 28.48
CA LEU A 279 0.13 14.38 27.87
C LEU A 279 1.42 14.47 27.04
N SER A 280 2.51 13.85 27.49
CA SER A 280 3.77 13.83 26.74
C SER A 280 3.68 13.04 25.43
N SER A 281 2.91 11.95 25.41
CA SER A 281 2.62 11.21 24.17
C SER A 281 1.73 12.01 23.23
N GLU A 282 0.73 12.73 23.77
CA GLU A 282 -0.19 13.56 22.98
C GLU A 282 0.53 14.76 22.35
N LEU A 283 1.49 15.36 23.07
CA LEU A 283 2.32 16.46 22.60
C LEU A 283 3.48 16.02 21.69
N GLY A 284 3.65 14.71 21.44
CA GLY A 284 4.74 14.18 20.60
C GLY A 284 6.14 14.42 21.17
N LEU A 285 6.28 14.41 22.50
CA LEU A 285 7.53 14.64 23.22
C LEU A 285 8.30 13.35 23.56
N LEU A 286 7.67 12.19 23.35
CA LEU A 286 8.23 10.83 23.49
C LEU A 286 8.69 10.26 22.14
#